data_AF-A0A7X7TZA8-F1
#
_entry.id   AF-A0A7X7TZA8-F1
#
_cell.length_a   1.000
_cell.length_b   1.000
_cell.length_c   1.000
_cell.angle_alpha   90.00
_cell.angle_beta   90.00
_cell.angle_gamma   90.00
#
_symmetry.space_group_name_H-M   'P 1'
#
loop_
_entity.id
_entity.type
_entity.pdbx_description
1 polymer ?
#
loop_
_entity_poly.entity_id
_entity_poly.type
_entity_poly.pdbx_seq_one_letter_code
_entity_poly.pdbx_strand_id
1 'polypeptide(L)'
;PRLLDVGQCNDAYSAVQIAVALAGAFNCGVNDLPLSLVLSWFEQKAVAILLTLLHLGVKNIRIGPSLPAFVTPDVLGILVEKFGIKPISTAKEDLAAILAA
;
A
#
# COMPACT_ATOMS: atom_id res chain seq x y z
N PRO A 1 9.69 -19.59 -2.40
CA PRO A 1 8.29 -19.65 -1.90
C PRO A 1 7.43 -18.59 -2.60
N ARG A 2 6.14 -18.84 -2.87
CA ARG A 2 5.23 -17.83 -3.48
C ARG A 2 4.57 -16.90 -2.46
N LEU A 3 4.61 -17.27 -1.18
CA LEU A 3 4.22 -16.46 -0.04
C LEU A 3 5.44 -16.31 0.86
N LEU A 4 5.78 -15.08 1.22
CA LEU A 4 6.84 -14.74 2.16
C LEU A 4 6.19 -14.03 3.34
N ASP A 5 6.07 -14.72 4.46
CA ASP A 5 5.63 -14.12 5.71
C ASP A 5 6.81 -13.36 6.33
N VAL A 6 6.60 -12.06 6.58
CA VAL A 6 7.62 -11.15 7.13
C VAL A 6 7.47 -10.97 8.63
N GLY A 7 6.45 -11.56 9.25
CA GLY A 7 6.22 -11.50 10.70
C GLY A 7 4.91 -10.83 11.09
N GLN A 8 4.93 -10.11 12.20
CA GLN A 8 3.78 -9.40 12.75
C GLN A 8 3.52 -8.08 12.00
N CYS A 9 2.43 -7.40 12.34
CA CYS A 9 2.08 -6.10 11.74
C CYS A 9 3.21 -5.06 11.83
N ASN A 10 3.98 -5.01 12.91
CA ASN A 10 5.16 -4.14 13.05
C ASN A 10 6.32 -4.51 12.11
N ASP A 11 6.40 -5.75 11.63
CA ASP A 11 7.38 -6.19 10.65
C ASP A 11 7.03 -5.75 9.22
N ALA A 12 5.96 -4.96 9.05
CA ALA A 12 5.78 -4.11 7.87
C ALA A 12 7.01 -3.22 7.63
N TYR A 13 7.75 -2.85 8.69
CA TYR A 13 9.06 -2.20 8.55
C TYR A 13 10.03 -3.06 7.71
N SER A 14 10.12 -4.36 7.99
CA SER A 14 10.97 -5.28 7.24
C SER A 14 10.53 -5.38 5.77
N ALA A 15 9.23 -5.41 5.50
CA ALA A 15 8.71 -5.38 4.12
C ALA A 15 9.09 -4.08 3.38
N VAL A 16 9.04 -2.93 4.06
CA VAL A 16 9.49 -1.65 3.52
C VAL A 16 10.99 -1.67 3.24
N GLN A 17 11.82 -2.20 4.15
CA GLN A 17 13.26 -2.32 3.92
C GLN A 17 13.58 -3.21 2.72
N ILE A 18 12.83 -4.30 2.52
CA ILE A 18 12.95 -5.16 1.32
C ILE A 18 12.65 -4.36 0.05
N ALA A 19 11.55 -3.60 0.02
CA ALA A 19 11.20 -2.78 -1.13
C ALA A 19 12.25 -1.69 -1.41
N VAL A 20 12.76 -1.01 -0.38
CA VAL A 20 13.83 0.00 -0.52
C VAL A 20 15.12 -0.61 -1.04
N ALA A 21 15.53 -1.77 -0.52
CA ALA A 21 16.71 -2.48 -0.99
C ALA A 21 16.56 -2.92 -2.45
N LEU A 22 15.37 -3.39 -2.85
CA LEU A 22 15.06 -3.77 -4.23
C LEU A 22 15.12 -2.56 -5.17
N ALA A 23 14.53 -1.44 -4.76
CA ALA A 23 14.58 -0.18 -5.51
C ALA A 23 16.03 0.29 -5.71
N GLY A 24 16.85 0.22 -4.66
CA GLY A 24 18.28 0.51 -4.73
C GLY A 24 19.04 -0.41 -5.69
N ALA A 25 18.75 -1.71 -5.69
CA ALA A 25 19.38 -2.67 -6.61
C ALA A 25 19.03 -2.39 -8.09
N PHE A 26 17.83 -1.87 -8.36
CA PHE A 26 17.39 -1.48 -9.70
C PHE A 26 17.64 -0.02 -10.06
N ASN A 27 18.23 0.78 -9.16
CA ASN A 27 18.44 2.22 -9.32
C ASN A 27 17.15 2.98 -9.69
N CYS A 28 16.03 2.64 -9.05
CA CYS A 28 14.73 3.30 -9.26
C CYS A 28 14.08 3.70 -7.92
N GLY A 29 12.93 4.38 -7.98
CA GLY A 29 12.11 4.63 -6.79
C GLY A 29 11.25 3.42 -6.43
N VAL A 30 10.78 3.35 -5.17
CA VAL A 30 9.87 2.27 -4.71
C VAL A 30 8.58 2.21 -5.54
N ASN A 31 8.09 3.34 -6.03
CA ASN A 31 6.89 3.41 -6.87
C ASN A 31 7.12 2.92 -8.31
N ASP A 32 8.39 2.77 -8.73
CA ASP A 32 8.76 2.29 -10.07
C ASP A 32 9.00 0.77 -10.08
N LEU A 33 8.97 0.13 -8.90
CA LEU A 33 9.08 -1.32 -8.79
C LEU A 33 7.83 -1.99 -9.36
N PRO A 34 7.95 -3.22 -9.89
CA PRO A 34 6.80 -4.07 -10.22
C PRO A 34 6.17 -4.62 -8.92
N LEU A 35 5.73 -3.72 -8.05
CA LEU A 35 5.20 -3.98 -6.72
C LEU A 35 3.83 -3.32 -6.59
N SER A 36 2.82 -4.14 -6.27
CA SER A 36 1.48 -3.66 -5.95
C SER A 36 1.17 -3.83 -4.47
N LEU A 37 0.56 -2.81 -3.87
CA LEU A 37 0.22 -2.79 -2.44
C LEU A 37 -1.28 -2.90 -2.25
N VAL A 38 -1.70 -4.00 -1.64
CA VAL A 38 -3.07 -4.23 -1.17
C VAL A 38 -3.03 -4.35 0.35
N LEU A 39 -3.47 -3.31 1.03
CA LEU A 39 -3.43 -3.18 2.48
C LEU A 39 -4.80 -3.53 3.07
N SER A 40 -4.87 -4.68 3.74
CA SER A 40 -6.00 -5.05 4.59
C SER A 40 -5.82 -4.46 5.97
N TRP A 41 -6.84 -3.79 6.52
CA TRP A 41 -6.76 -3.16 7.83
C TRP A 41 -7.97 -3.51 8.71
N PHE A 42 -7.80 -3.35 10.02
CA PHE A 42 -8.86 -3.49 11.00
C PHE A 42 -8.70 -2.49 12.16
N GLU A 43 -7.52 -2.45 12.78
CA GLU A 43 -7.24 -1.64 13.97
C GLU A 43 -6.21 -0.52 13.69
N GLN A 44 -5.84 0.22 14.74
CA GLN A 44 -5.12 1.47 14.62
C GLN A 44 -3.63 1.30 14.26
N LYS A 45 -2.99 0.16 14.55
CA LYS A 45 -1.62 -0.10 14.09
C LYS A 45 -1.56 -0.18 12.56
N ALA A 46 -2.57 -0.76 11.91
CA ALA A 46 -2.67 -0.72 10.45
C ALA A 46 -2.77 0.71 9.89
N VAL A 47 -3.41 1.63 10.63
CA VAL A 47 -3.43 3.07 10.28
C VAL A 47 -2.03 3.68 10.40
N ALA A 48 -1.27 3.35 11.44
CA ALA A 48 0.11 3.81 11.59
C ALA A 48 1.01 3.31 10.45
N ILE A 49 0.82 2.06 10.02
CA ILE A 49 1.53 1.49 8.86
C ILE A 49 1.16 2.27 7.58
N LEU A 50 -0.13 2.52 7.35
CA LEU A 50 -0.57 3.33 6.22
C LEU A 50 0.08 4.72 6.23
N LEU A 51 0.03 5.44 7.35
CA LEU A 51 0.65 6.77 7.48
C LEU A 51 2.16 6.73 7.24
N THR A 52 2.83 5.66 7.65
CA THR A 52 4.26 5.46 7.38
C THR A 52 4.52 5.32 5.87
N LEU A 53 3.72 4.51 5.17
CA LEU A 53 3.83 4.36 3.72
C LEU A 53 3.57 5.70 2.99
N LEU A 54 2.56 6.45 3.43
CA LEU A 54 2.26 7.79 2.89
C LEU A 54 3.42 8.77 3.13
N HIS A 55 4.02 8.76 4.34
CA HIS A 55 5.19 9.58 4.66
C HIS A 55 6.39 9.26 3.77
N LEU A 56 6.61 7.98 3.48
CA LEU A 56 7.66 7.51 2.57
C LEU A 56 7.35 7.78 1.09
N GLY A 57 6.19 8.40 0.78
CA GLY A 57 5.80 8.76 -0.57
C GLY A 57 5.33 7.57 -1.42
N VAL A 58 4.96 6.47 -0.79
CA VAL A 58 4.39 5.30 -1.48
C VAL A 58 3.00 5.64 -2.01
N LYS A 59 2.74 5.30 -3.27
CA LYS A 59 1.50 5.64 -3.98
C LYS A 59 0.74 4.40 -4.43
N ASN A 60 -0.49 4.62 -4.90
CA ASN A 60 -1.34 3.60 -5.52
C ASN A 60 -1.72 2.41 -4.61
N ILE A 61 -1.77 2.64 -3.30
CA ILE A 61 -2.16 1.62 -2.31
C ILE A 61 -3.67 1.38 -2.41
N ARG A 62 -4.06 0.11 -2.56
CA ARG A 62 -5.45 -0.33 -2.40
C ARG A 62 -5.72 -0.65 -0.94
N ILE A 63 -6.82 -0.14 -0.39
CA ILE A 63 -7.20 -0.32 1.02
C ILE A 63 -8.58 -0.98 1.14
N GLY A 64 -8.70 -1.93 2.07
CA GLY A 64 -9.95 -2.64 2.34
C GLY A 64 -9.98 -3.33 3.71
N PRO A 65 -11.12 -3.93 4.11
CA PRO A 65 -12.30 -4.16 3.27
C PRO A 65 -13.18 -2.94 3.03
N SER A 66 -13.07 -1.91 3.87
CA SER A 66 -13.73 -0.62 3.71
C SER A 66 -12.74 0.52 3.95
N LEU A 67 -13.10 1.74 3.56
CA LEU A 67 -12.33 2.92 3.99
C LEU A 67 -12.56 3.17 5.49
N PRO A 68 -11.55 3.67 6.23
CA PRO A 68 -11.75 4.02 7.62
C PRO A 68 -12.83 5.09 7.81
N ALA A 69 -13.78 4.84 8.70
CA ALA A 69 -14.94 5.70 8.91
C ALA A 69 -14.57 7.13 9.38
N PHE A 70 -13.36 7.32 9.90
CA PHE A 70 -12.83 8.63 10.29
C PHE A 70 -12.29 9.46 9.12
N VAL A 71 -12.20 8.88 7.91
CA VAL A 71 -11.76 9.59 6.70
C VAL A 71 -12.97 10.29 6.09
N THR A 72 -13.01 11.61 6.20
CA THR A 72 -14.05 12.43 5.57
C THR A 72 -13.86 12.50 4.04
N PRO A 73 -14.89 12.88 3.27
CA PRO A 73 -14.76 13.04 1.82
C PRO A 73 -13.64 13.99 1.38
N ASP A 74 -13.46 15.12 2.07
CA ASP A 74 -12.41 16.09 1.74
C ASP A 74 -11.01 15.51 1.97
N VAL A 75 -10.83 14.79 3.09
CA VAL A 75 -9.56 14.12 3.39
C VAL A 75 -9.30 13.00 2.40
N LEU A 76 -10.33 12.21 2.04
CA LEU A 76 -10.22 11.19 1.01
C LEU A 76 -9.78 11.81 -0.33
N GLY A 77 -10.34 12.95 -0.71
CA GLY A 77 -9.95 13.69 -1.91
C GLY A 77 -8.46 14.00 -1.94
N ILE A 78 -7.91 14.51 -0.83
CA ILE A 78 -6.47 14.78 -0.69
C ILE A 78 -5.65 13.49 -0.81
N LEU A 79 -6.10 12.40 -0.19
CA LEU A 79 -5.40 11.11 -0.22
C LEU A 79 -5.37 10.51 -1.64
N VAL A 80 -6.47 10.64 -2.38
CA VAL A 80 -6.57 10.22 -3.78
C VAL A 80 -5.65 11.10 -4.66
N GLU A 81 -5.74 12.42 -4.53
CA GLU A 81 -4.97 13.36 -5.36
C GLU A 81 -3.45 13.21 -5.15
N LYS A 82 -3.01 13.15 -3.90
CA LYS A 82 -1.57 13.16 -3.58
C LYS A 82 -0.93 11.78 -3.67
N PHE A 83 -1.66 10.74 -3.28
CA PHE A 83 -1.10 9.39 -3.10
C PHE A 83 -1.76 8.32 -3.95
N GLY A 84 -2.86 8.63 -4.66
CA GLY A 84 -3.56 7.64 -5.48
C GLY A 84 -4.17 6.50 -4.66
N ILE A 85 -4.63 6.79 -3.42
CA ILE A 85 -5.34 5.80 -2.60
C ILE A 85 -6.58 5.31 -3.32
N LYS A 86 -6.82 4.00 -3.27
CA LYS A 86 -7.96 3.35 -3.93
C LYS A 86 -8.67 2.40 -2.96
N PRO A 87 -10.01 2.37 -2.89
CA PRO A 87 -10.69 1.24 -2.30
C PRO A 87 -10.43 -0.03 -3.13
N ILE A 88 -10.52 -1.20 -2.50
CA ILE A 88 -10.58 -2.47 -3.25
C ILE A 88 -11.90 -2.60 -4.02
N SER A 89 -11.92 -3.42 -5.08
CA SER A 89 -13.15 -3.84 -5.77
C SER A 89 -13.34 -5.36 -5.66
N THR A 90 -13.63 -6.04 -6.77
CA THR A 90 -13.60 -7.51 -6.83
C THR A 90 -12.18 -8.01 -7.07
N ALA A 91 -11.86 -9.19 -6.54
CA ALA A 91 -10.54 -9.80 -6.73
C ALA A 91 -10.12 -9.92 -8.21
N LYS A 92 -11.07 -10.17 -9.11
CA LYS A 92 -10.82 -10.29 -10.56
C LYS A 92 -10.42 -8.95 -11.18
N GLU A 93 -11.15 -7.89 -10.86
CA GLU A 93 -10.88 -6.54 -11.38
C GLU A 93 -9.58 -5.98 -10.82
N ASP A 94 -9.36 -6.12 -9.51
CA ASP A 94 -8.14 -5.64 -8.87
C ASP A 94 -6.91 -6.36 -9.40
N LEU A 95 -6.97 -7.69 -9.58
CA LEU A 95 -5.86 -8.45 -10.14
C LEU A 95 -5.58 -8.07 -11.59
N ALA A 96 -6.63 -7.89 -12.42
CA ALA A 96 -6.46 -7.43 -13.80
C ALA A 96 -5.81 -6.04 -13.86
N ALA A 97 -6.23 -5.12 -13.01
CA ALA A 97 -5.69 -3.77 -12.94
C ALA A 97 -4.25 -3.72 -12.37
N ILE A 98 -3.90 -4.63 -11.46
CA ILE A 98 -2.54 -4.77 -10.90
C ILE A 98 -1.56 -5.31 -11.94
N LEU A 99 -1.97 -6.28 -12.75
CA LEU A 99 -1.09 -6.94 -13.72
C LEU A 99 -0.94 -6.17 -15.04
N ALA A 100 -1.83 -5.22 -15.31
CA ALA A 100 -1.76 -4.36 -16.50
C ALA A 100 -0.91 -3.10 -16.31
N ALA A 101 -0.44 -2.84 -15.08
CA ALA A 101 0.32 -1.66 -14.70
C ALA A 101 1.84 -1.83 -14.90
#